data_AF-A0AAV4BL23-F1
#
_entry.id   AF-A0AAV4BL23-F1
#
_cell.length_a   1.000
_cell.length_b   1.000
_cell.length_c   1.000
_cell.angle_alpha   90.00
_cell.angle_beta   90.00
_cell.angle_gamma   90.00
#
_symmetry.space_group_name_H-M   'P 1'
#
loop_
_entity.id
_entity.type
_entity.pdbx_description
1 polymer ?
#
loop_
_entity_poly.entity_id
_entity_poly.type
_entity_poly.pdbx_seq_one_letter_code
_entity_poly.pdbx_strand_id
1 'polypeptide(L)'
;IRLPRMSPVRHWFRGKPCVMDSVSRDRNSCPMGLDFCMNDVYHDCLGGFVVIYKRCVSEDEYQEKWFNRSSDNSECTGYDPSNTLSGQLRRHFCCTKDGCNKATRPQDVTLWTPFYRG
;
A
#
# COMPACT_ATOMS: atom_id res chain seq x y z
N ILE A 1 31.10 17.05 8.33
CA ILE A 1 30.03 16.38 9.11
C ILE A 1 29.51 15.24 8.24
N ARG A 2 29.78 13.99 8.59
CA ARG A 2 29.47 12.80 7.77
C ARG A 2 28.13 12.22 8.24
N LEU A 3 27.10 12.33 7.41
CA LEU A 3 25.81 11.67 7.64
C LEU A 3 26.02 10.14 7.60
N PRO A 4 25.35 9.36 8.47
CA PRO A 4 25.51 7.91 8.50
C PRO A 4 25.03 7.28 7.19
N ARG A 5 25.83 6.35 6.66
CA ARG A 5 25.50 5.52 5.49
C ARG A 5 24.32 4.61 5.82
N MET A 6 23.13 4.97 5.37
CA MET A 6 22.02 4.03 5.26
C MET A 6 22.32 3.07 4.10
N SER A 7 22.65 1.82 4.42
CA SER A 7 22.82 0.72 3.45
C SER A 7 21.49 -0.07 3.33
N PRO A 8 21.27 -0.75 2.19
CA PRO A 8 20.18 -0.47 1.29
C PRO A 8 18.91 -1.21 1.70
N VAL A 9 17.78 -0.50 1.81
CA VAL A 9 16.48 -1.17 1.80
C VAL A 9 16.33 -1.72 0.39
N ARG A 10 16.51 -3.03 0.25
CA ARG A 10 16.42 -3.76 -1.02
C ARG A 10 15.17 -3.32 -1.76
N HIS A 11 15.36 -2.93 -3.01
CA HIS A 11 14.34 -2.54 -3.98
C HIS A 11 13.17 -3.54 -4.00
N TRP A 12 12.16 -3.32 -3.16
CA TRP A 12 10.83 -3.88 -3.38
C TRP A 12 10.17 -2.99 -4.42
N PHE A 13 9.86 -3.63 -5.54
CA PHE A 13 9.69 -3.04 -6.85
C PHE A 13 8.52 -2.06 -6.90
N ARG A 14 8.79 -0.84 -7.40
CA ARG A 14 7.77 0.02 -8.00
C ARG A 14 6.86 -0.84 -8.90
N GLY A 15 5.59 -0.97 -8.51
CA GLY A 15 4.52 -1.50 -9.38
C GLY A 15 4.21 -3.01 -9.32
N LYS A 16 4.86 -3.83 -8.49
CA LYS A 16 4.50 -5.26 -8.39
C LYS A 16 3.53 -5.58 -7.23
N PRO A 17 2.52 -6.43 -7.44
CA PRO A 17 1.65 -6.89 -6.35
C PRO A 17 2.41 -7.72 -5.32
N CYS A 18 1.97 -7.66 -4.07
CA CYS A 18 2.42 -8.56 -3.00
C CYS A 18 1.93 -9.99 -3.24
N VAL A 19 2.65 -10.98 -2.74
CA VAL A 19 2.16 -12.37 -2.59
C VAL A 19 2.46 -12.77 -1.15
N MET A 20 1.48 -13.25 -0.40
CA MET A 20 1.63 -13.69 1.00
C MET A 20 2.03 -15.17 1.11
N ASP A 21 2.01 -15.91 -0.01
CA ASP A 21 2.39 -17.32 -0.02
C ASP A 21 3.82 -17.57 0.50
N SER A 22 3.89 -18.54 1.41
CA SER A 22 5.04 -18.94 2.23
C SER A 22 6.01 -19.90 1.53
N VAL A 23 5.72 -20.29 0.28
CA VAL A 23 6.64 -21.12 -0.53
C VAL A 23 7.82 -20.27 -1.00
N SER A 24 8.81 -20.19 -0.13
CA SER A 24 9.97 -19.28 -0.10
C SER A 24 11.01 -19.47 -1.23
N ARG A 25 10.58 -19.50 -2.49
CA ARG A 25 11.49 -19.44 -3.66
C ARG A 25 11.17 -18.34 -4.66
N ASP A 26 10.02 -17.67 -4.53
CA ASP A 26 9.65 -16.60 -5.44
C ASP A 26 9.98 -15.21 -4.89
N ARG A 27 10.54 -14.36 -5.76
CA ARG A 27 10.91 -12.95 -5.50
C ARG A 27 9.71 -12.06 -5.12
N ASN A 28 8.50 -12.61 -5.17
CA ASN A 28 7.25 -11.88 -4.98
C ASN A 28 6.60 -12.15 -3.62
N SER A 29 7.12 -13.09 -2.83
CA SER A 29 6.60 -13.37 -1.49
C SER A 29 6.99 -12.27 -0.50
N CYS A 30 6.07 -11.91 0.38
CA CYS A 30 6.31 -10.94 1.43
C CYS A 30 7.32 -11.49 2.47
N PRO A 31 8.27 -10.66 2.93
CA PRO A 31 9.13 -11.03 4.06
C PRO A 31 8.33 -11.39 5.30
N MET A 32 8.92 -12.25 6.16
CA MET A 32 8.32 -12.57 7.46
C MET A 32 8.00 -11.30 8.27
N GLY A 33 6.81 -11.26 8.86
CA GLY A 33 6.31 -10.11 9.63
C GLY A 33 5.73 -8.97 8.79
N LEU A 34 5.60 -9.15 7.47
CA LEU A 34 4.94 -8.20 6.56
C LEU A 34 3.72 -8.87 5.90
N ASP A 35 2.75 -9.25 6.73
CA ASP A 35 1.60 -10.09 6.34
C ASP A 35 0.45 -9.31 5.66
N PHE A 36 0.68 -8.02 5.38
CA PHE A 36 -0.33 -7.13 4.80
C PHE A 36 0.20 -6.46 3.54
N CYS A 37 -0.70 -6.20 2.59
CA CYS A 37 -0.35 -5.49 1.36
C CYS A 37 -0.82 -4.05 1.42
N MET A 38 -0.01 -3.11 0.95
CA MET A 38 -0.39 -1.72 0.85
C MET A 38 -0.20 -1.17 -0.56
N ASN A 39 -1.14 -0.32 -0.99
CA ASN A 39 -0.94 0.66 -2.04
C ASN A 39 -0.85 2.05 -1.42
N ASP A 40 0.27 2.74 -1.65
CA ASP A 40 0.40 4.16 -1.35
C ASP A 40 0.20 4.96 -2.63
N VAL A 41 -0.80 5.83 -2.65
CA VAL A 41 -1.16 6.67 -3.81
C VAL A 41 -0.85 8.13 -3.47
N TYR A 42 -0.02 8.76 -4.29
CA TYR A 42 0.39 10.16 -4.12
C TYR A 42 -0.02 10.95 -5.35
N HIS A 43 -0.77 12.03 -5.14
CA HIS A 43 -1.08 13.01 -6.17
C HIS A 43 -0.12 14.19 -6.02
N ASP A 44 0.55 14.56 -7.11
CA ASP A 44 1.38 15.77 -7.14
C ASP A 44 0.50 17.04 -7.15
N CYS A 45 1.02 18.13 -6.58
CA CYS A 45 0.37 19.44 -6.51
C CYS A 45 -0.05 19.99 -7.88
N LEU A 46 0.62 19.56 -8.96
CA LEU A 46 0.31 19.99 -10.32
C LEU A 46 -0.79 19.15 -10.99
N GLY A 47 -1.40 18.19 -10.29
CA GLY A 47 -2.54 17.39 -10.75
C GLY A 47 -2.25 16.44 -11.92
N GLY A 48 -1.03 16.46 -12.47
CA GLY A 48 -0.68 15.73 -13.69
C GLY A 48 -0.14 14.32 -13.48
N PHE A 49 0.37 13.98 -12.28
CA PHE A 49 1.02 12.70 -12.03
C PHE A 49 0.53 12.05 -10.73
N VAL A 50 0.12 10.79 -10.85
CA VAL A 50 -0.18 9.91 -9.72
C VAL A 50 0.97 8.92 -9.57
N VAL A 51 1.61 8.91 -8.41
CA VAL A 51 2.65 7.94 -8.08
C VAL A 51 2.05 6.87 -7.17
N ILE A 52 2.16 5.61 -7.58
CA ILE A 52 1.63 4.46 -6.84
C ILE A 52 2.79 3.56 -6.41
N TYR A 53 2.90 3.32 -5.11
CA TYR A 53 3.83 2.36 -4.54
C TYR A 53 3.05 1.15 -4.00
N LYS A 54 3.56 -0.05 -4.27
CA LYS A 54 2.98 -1.32 -3.85
C LYS A 54 4.00 -2.07 -3.02
N ARG A 55 3.63 -2.53 -1.84
CA ARG A 55 4.56 -3.16 -0.90
C ARG A 55 3.85 -4.02 0.14
N CYS A 56 4.61 -4.92 0.74
CA CYS A 56 4.22 -5.61 1.96
C CYS A 56 4.48 -4.69 3.17
N VAL A 57 3.62 -4.73 4.16
CA VAL A 57 3.64 -3.88 5.35
C VAL A 57 3.37 -4.70 6.61
N SER A 58 3.88 -4.24 7.75
CA SER A 58 3.61 -4.84 9.04
C SER A 58 2.24 -4.42 9.58
N GLU A 59 1.85 -5.05 10.68
CA GLU A 59 0.63 -4.68 11.39
C GLU A 59 0.62 -3.21 11.82
N ASP A 60 1.67 -2.78 12.54
CA ASP A 60 1.80 -1.41 13.01
C ASP A 60 1.66 -0.39 11.89
N GLU A 61 2.22 -0.70 10.71
CA GLU A 61 2.23 0.24 9.60
C GLU A 61 0.88 0.34 8.89
N TYR A 62 0.13 -0.77 8.73
CA TYR A 62 -1.23 -0.64 8.21
C TYR A 62 -2.14 0.07 9.20
N GLN A 63 -1.98 -0.16 10.50
CA GLN A 63 -2.76 0.53 11.51
C GLN A 63 -2.53 2.04 11.45
N GLU A 64 -1.27 2.47 11.37
CA GLU A 64 -0.96 3.90 11.34
C GLU A 64 -1.40 4.59 10.04
N LYS A 65 -1.22 3.94 8.87
CA LYS A 65 -1.40 4.58 7.57
C LYS A 65 -2.76 4.34 6.94
N TRP A 66 -3.25 3.10 7.01
CA TRP A 66 -4.57 2.76 6.48
C TRP A 66 -5.63 3.04 7.52
N PHE A 67 -5.63 2.32 8.64
CA PHE A 67 -6.73 2.36 9.60
C PHE A 67 -6.93 3.77 10.17
N ASN A 68 -5.90 4.35 10.79
CA ASN A 68 -6.02 5.63 11.49
C ASN A 68 -6.16 6.86 10.58
N ARG A 69 -5.81 6.77 9.28
CA ARG A 69 -5.72 7.95 8.40
C ARG A 69 -6.57 7.88 7.14
N SER A 70 -6.73 6.69 6.56
CA SER A 70 -7.29 6.54 5.22
C SER A 70 -8.60 5.75 5.20
N SER A 71 -8.83 4.84 6.15
CA SER A 71 -9.95 3.89 6.11
C SER A 71 -11.32 4.54 6.28
N ASP A 72 -11.43 5.57 7.11
CA ASP A 72 -12.67 6.33 7.34
C ASP A 72 -12.77 7.61 6.49
N ASN A 73 -11.72 7.94 5.72
CA ASN A 73 -11.74 9.12 4.87
C ASN A 73 -12.49 8.80 3.56
N SER A 74 -13.63 9.47 3.34
CA SER A 74 -14.46 9.30 2.13
C SER A 74 -13.72 9.63 0.84
N GLU A 75 -12.75 10.56 0.87
CA GLU A 75 -11.91 10.88 -0.29
C GLU A 75 -10.93 9.75 -0.63
N CYS A 76 -10.63 8.87 0.33
CA CYS A 76 -9.83 7.67 0.14
C CYS A 76 -10.70 6.49 -0.30
N THR A 77 -11.77 6.20 0.43
CA THR A 77 -12.62 5.03 0.16
C THR A 77 -13.40 5.15 -1.15
N GLY A 78 -13.78 6.38 -1.55
CA GLY A 78 -14.39 6.69 -2.84
C GLY A 78 -13.39 6.99 -3.97
N TYR A 79 -12.10 6.67 -3.79
CA TYR A 79 -11.08 6.97 -4.79
C TYR A 79 -11.36 6.29 -6.14
N ASP A 80 -11.52 7.11 -7.18
CA ASP A 80 -11.52 6.69 -8.58
C ASP A 80 -10.25 7.24 -9.26
N PRO A 81 -9.35 6.37 -9.75
CA PRO A 81 -8.15 6.80 -10.45
C PRO A 81 -8.41 7.56 -11.76
N SER A 82 -9.63 7.51 -12.30
CA SER A 82 -10.05 8.22 -13.51
C SER A 82 -10.45 9.66 -13.24
N ASN A 83 -10.75 10.01 -11.99
CA ASN A 83 -11.12 11.37 -11.61
C ASN A 83 -9.86 12.22 -11.41
N THR A 84 -9.80 13.34 -12.12
CA THR A 84 -8.73 14.33 -11.94
C THR A 84 -8.95 15.04 -10.62
N LEU A 85 -8.15 14.69 -9.62
CA LEU A 85 -8.19 15.30 -8.31
C LEU A 85 -7.23 16.50 -8.28
N SER A 86 -7.75 17.67 -7.90
CA SER A 86 -6.96 18.86 -7.64
C SER A 86 -6.42 18.82 -6.20
N GLY A 87 -5.09 18.86 -6.03
CA GLY A 87 -4.44 18.98 -4.72
C GLY A 87 -3.48 17.83 -4.39
N GLN A 88 -2.59 18.08 -3.42
CA GLN A 88 -1.72 17.03 -2.88
C GLN A 88 -2.56 16.13 -1.97
N LEU A 89 -2.77 14.89 -2.41
CA LEU A 89 -3.48 13.91 -1.61
C LEU A 89 -2.67 12.62 -1.53
N ARG A 90 -2.49 12.15 -0.30
CA ARG A 90 -1.80 10.91 0.03
C ARG A 90 -2.82 9.94 0.58
N ARG A 91 -2.98 8.81 -0.11
CA ARG A 91 -3.88 7.74 0.30
C ARG A 91 -3.10 6.47 0.53
N HIS A 92 -3.53 5.70 1.50
CA HIS A 92 -3.05 4.36 1.73
C HIS A 92 -4.24 3.41 1.56
N PHE A 93 -4.01 2.20 1.06
CA PHE A 93 -5.02 1.15 0.99
C PHE A 93 -4.39 -0.15 1.43
N CYS A 94 -4.90 -0.77 2.50
CA CYS A 94 -4.40 -2.04 3.01
C CYS A 94 -5.34 -3.19 2.64
N CYS A 95 -4.77 -4.34 2.24
CA CYS A 95 -5.51 -5.56 1.93
C CYS A 95 -4.75 -6.83 2.33
N THR A 96 -5.45 -7.96 2.49
CA THR A 96 -4.94 -9.17 3.18
C THR A 96 -4.84 -10.44 2.32
N LYS A 97 -5.14 -10.38 1.02
CA LYS A 97 -5.08 -11.56 0.12
C LYS A 97 -3.88 -11.50 -0.82
N ASP A 98 -3.44 -12.66 -1.30
CA ASP A 98 -2.43 -12.75 -2.34
C ASP A 98 -2.77 -11.87 -3.55
N GLY A 99 -1.85 -11.00 -3.93
CA GLY A 99 -2.02 -10.11 -5.08
C GLY A 99 -3.15 -9.08 -4.95
N CYS A 100 -3.74 -8.90 -3.76
CA CYS A 100 -4.91 -8.04 -3.57
C CYS A 100 -4.65 -6.59 -3.98
N ASN A 101 -3.41 -6.13 -3.85
CA ASN A 101 -2.99 -4.78 -4.19
C ASN A 101 -2.63 -4.64 -5.68
N LYS A 102 -3.05 -5.56 -6.57
CA LYS A 102 -2.83 -5.48 -8.02
C LYS A 102 -3.48 -4.26 -8.67
N ALA A 103 -4.72 -3.95 -8.32
CA ALA A 103 -5.38 -2.70 -8.70
C ALA A 103 -4.83 -1.52 -7.87
N THR A 104 -5.03 -0.27 -8.29
CA THR A 104 -4.61 0.92 -7.50
C THR A 104 -5.39 1.02 -6.19
N ARG A 105 -6.70 0.82 -6.26
CA ARG A 105 -7.56 0.58 -5.11
C ARG A 105 -7.86 -0.92 -5.06
N PRO A 106 -7.47 -1.64 -4.00
CA PRO A 106 -7.84 -3.04 -3.82
C PRO A 106 -9.36 -3.23 -3.87
N GLN A 107 -9.80 -4.45 -4.17
CA GLN A 107 -11.23 -4.78 -4.11
C GLN A 107 -11.72 -4.70 -2.66
N ASP A 108 -12.96 -4.24 -2.46
CA ASP A 108 -13.52 -4.01 -1.12
C ASP A 108 -13.46 -5.28 -0.25
N VAL A 109 -13.75 -6.44 -0.85
CA VAL A 109 -13.68 -7.77 -0.21
C VAL A 109 -12.27 -8.25 0.15
N THR A 110 -11.26 -7.42 -0.11
CA THR A 110 -9.86 -7.69 0.26
C THR A 110 -9.31 -6.62 1.18
N LEU A 111 -9.98 -5.48 1.30
CA LEU A 111 -9.54 -4.40 2.18
C LEU A 111 -9.54 -4.90 3.62
N TRP A 112 -8.48 -4.54 4.35
CA TRP A 112 -8.43 -4.83 5.76
C TRP A 112 -9.50 -4.01 6.49
N THR A 113 -10.28 -4.67 7.34
CA THR A 113 -11.23 -4.05 8.26
C THR A 113 -11.03 -4.62 9.66
N PRO A 114 -11.34 -3.88 10.74
CA PRO A 114 -11.20 -4.39 12.11
C PRO A 114 -12.09 -5.60 12.41
N PHE A 115 -13.06 -5.91 11.52
CA PHE A 115 -13.93 -7.09 11.61
C PHE A 115 -13.39 -8.28 10.80
N TYR A 116 -12.28 -8.12 10.07
CA TYR A 116 -11.54 -9.25 9.49
C TYR A 116 -10.84 -10.02 10.62
N ARG A 117 -11.59 -10.91 11.27
CA ARG A 117 -11.01 -12.09 11.93
C ARG A 117 -10.84 -13.15 10.85
N GLY A 118 -9.62 -13.28 10.32
CA GLY A 118 -9.21 -14.50 9.62
C GLY A 118 -9.30 -15.70 10.56
#